data_AF-A0A137P9T9-F1
#
_entry.id   AF-A0A137P9T9-F1
#
_cell.length_a   1.000
_cell.length_b   1.000
_cell.length_c   1.000
_cell.angle_alpha   90.00
_cell.angle_beta   90.00
_cell.angle_gamma   90.00
#
_symmetry.space_group_name_H-M   'P 1'
#
loop_
_entity.id
_entity.type
_entity.pdbx_description
1 polymer ?
#
loop_
_entity_poly.entity_id
_entity_poly.type
_entity_poly.pdbx_seq_one_letter_code
_entity_poly.pdbx_strand_id
1 'polypeptide(L)'
;IALNAGILLVLFPVSLFLGPVMSMCAKSFGGIIAGIAHAWAVLNLVICFMILWFMENWKFGVTLLGLTASMFLQRAIFSLLMFLFLTREFGHDGANVAWWTGKWVSAGLGWMAVTQPAREFVCKIVELSLFATDYIAAHLIWFMLAPLALIPFIDKWHSMMLFWLRPSKQIRPPIFSLRQRAQRRRASILYGILFVVTFVFFLAIIVGPLAIGNII
;
A
#
# COMPACT_ATOMS: atom_id res chain seq x y z
N ILE A 1 -14.65 -1.68 2.00
CA ILE A 1 -14.91 -0.72 3.12
C ILE A 1 -15.17 -1.44 4.45
N ALA A 2 -16.26 -2.18 4.60
CA ALA A 2 -16.64 -2.80 5.88
C ALA A 2 -15.56 -3.73 6.47
N LEU A 3 -14.94 -4.58 5.65
CA LEU A 3 -13.85 -5.47 6.08
C LEU A 3 -12.59 -4.71 6.53
N ASN A 4 -12.31 -3.53 5.97
CA ASN A 4 -11.21 -2.67 6.43
C ASN A 4 -11.58 -1.98 7.75
N ALA A 5 -12.84 -1.55 7.91
CA ALA A 5 -13.35 -1.02 9.17
C ALA A 5 -13.28 -2.09 10.29
N GLY A 6 -13.65 -3.33 9.98
CA GLY A 6 -13.61 -4.46 10.92
C GLY A 6 -12.20 -4.74 11.44
N ILE A 7 -11.19 -4.86 10.55
CA ILE A 7 -9.81 -5.10 11.01
C ILE A 7 -9.28 -3.94 11.86
N LEU A 8 -9.65 -2.70 11.52
CA LEU A 8 -9.25 -1.52 12.28
C LEU A 8 -9.86 -1.52 13.68
N LEU A 9 -11.11 -1.93 13.84
CA LEU A 9 -11.74 -2.09 15.15
C LEU A 9 -11.09 -3.18 16.00
N VAL A 10 -10.51 -4.21 15.37
CA VAL A 10 -9.75 -5.26 16.07
C VAL A 10 -8.35 -4.78 16.47
N LEU A 11 -7.65 -4.09 15.56
CA LEU A 11 -6.27 -3.65 15.80
C LEU A 11 -6.17 -2.40 16.68
N PHE A 12 -7.22 -1.58 16.76
CA PHE A 12 -7.23 -0.38 17.57
C PHE A 12 -7.09 -0.67 19.08
N PRO A 13 -7.87 -1.59 19.70
CA PRO A 13 -7.66 -2.01 21.08
C PRO A 13 -6.25 -2.58 21.32
N VAL A 14 -5.74 -3.39 20.38
CA VAL A 14 -4.38 -3.95 20.46
C VAL A 14 -3.36 -2.82 20.55
N SER A 15 -3.50 -1.81 19.69
CA SER A 15 -2.62 -0.63 19.70
C SER A 15 -2.78 0.17 20.98
N LEU A 16 -4.00 0.41 21.44
CA LEU A 16 -4.31 1.20 22.62
C LEU A 16 -3.73 0.60 23.91
N PHE A 17 -3.88 -0.72 24.11
CA PHE A 17 -3.47 -1.39 25.35
C PHE A 17 -2.03 -1.92 25.30
N LEU A 18 -1.63 -2.55 24.20
CA LEU A 18 -0.29 -3.14 24.10
C LEU A 18 0.76 -2.15 23.59
N GLY A 19 0.34 -1.13 22.84
CA GLY A 19 1.26 -0.17 22.22
C GLY A 19 2.14 0.60 23.21
N PRO A 20 1.62 1.17 24.31
CA PRO A 20 2.45 1.85 25.31
C PRO A 20 3.51 0.95 25.94
N VAL A 21 3.15 -0.32 26.22
CA VAL A 21 4.05 -1.31 26.83
C VAL A 21 5.10 -1.79 25.83
N MET A 22 4.65 -2.21 24.65
CA MET A 22 5.50 -2.79 23.61
C MET A 22 6.40 -1.77 22.93
N SER A 23 6.00 -0.49 22.87
CA SER A 23 6.84 0.57 22.31
C SER A 23 8.11 0.83 23.13
N MET A 24 8.19 0.34 24.37
CA MET A 24 9.43 0.38 25.16
C MET A 24 10.43 -0.70 24.73
N CYS A 25 9.93 -1.85 24.27
CA CYS A 25 10.74 -3.02 23.90
C CYS A 25 11.00 -3.12 22.39
N ALA A 26 10.03 -2.70 21.57
CA ALA A 26 10.05 -2.77 20.11
C ALA A 26 9.79 -1.39 19.50
N LYS A 27 10.85 -0.74 19.02
CA LYS A 27 10.80 0.61 18.42
C LYS A 27 9.88 0.69 17.19
N SER A 28 9.58 -0.44 16.55
CA SER A 28 8.78 -0.53 15.33
C SER A 28 7.35 -1.08 15.54
N PHE A 29 6.85 -1.16 16.78
CA PHE A 29 5.53 -1.75 17.08
C PHE A 29 4.41 -1.15 16.19
N GLY A 30 4.28 0.18 16.18
CA GLY A 30 3.24 0.84 15.37
C GLY A 30 3.38 0.56 13.87
N GLY A 31 4.62 0.49 13.36
CA GLY A 31 4.89 0.12 11.97
C GLY A 31 4.48 -1.32 11.64
N ILE A 32 4.63 -2.25 12.59
CA ILE A 32 4.19 -3.64 12.41
C ILE A 32 2.66 -3.72 12.36
N ILE A 33 1.95 -3.05 13.28
CA ILE A 33 0.48 -3.05 13.28
C ILE A 33 -0.07 -2.40 12.00
N ALA A 34 0.49 -1.26 11.60
CA ALA A 34 0.15 -0.62 10.33
C ALA A 34 0.39 -1.59 9.15
N GLY A 35 1.56 -2.23 9.10
CA GLY A 35 1.89 -3.22 8.07
C GLY A 35 0.89 -4.37 7.98
N ILE A 36 0.43 -4.90 9.12
CA ILE A 36 -0.62 -5.94 9.16
C ILE A 36 -1.94 -5.41 8.59
N ALA A 37 -2.36 -4.20 8.99
CA ALA A 37 -3.60 -3.59 8.51
C ALA A 37 -3.56 -3.34 6.99
N HIS A 38 -2.43 -2.85 6.47
CA HIS A 38 -2.23 -2.62 5.04
C HIS A 38 -2.16 -3.93 4.24
N ALA A 39 -1.48 -4.96 4.76
CA ALA A 39 -1.46 -6.28 4.14
C ALA A 39 -2.87 -6.89 4.07
N TRP A 40 -3.64 -6.78 5.15
CA TRP A 40 -5.05 -7.18 5.16
C TRP A 40 -5.86 -6.45 4.08
N ALA A 41 -5.68 -5.13 3.93
CA ALA A 41 -6.41 -4.35 2.94
C ALA A 41 -6.14 -4.82 1.50
N VAL A 42 -4.88 -5.15 1.17
CA VAL A 42 -4.50 -5.72 -0.13
C VAL A 42 -5.13 -7.11 -0.33
N LEU A 43 -5.01 -8.00 0.65
CA LEU A 43 -5.59 -9.35 0.58
C LEU A 43 -7.11 -9.31 0.44
N ASN A 44 -7.77 -8.44 1.21
CA ASN A 44 -9.20 -8.21 1.15
C ASN A 44 -9.64 -7.76 -0.26
N LEU A 45 -8.92 -6.82 -0.88
CA LEU A 45 -9.22 -6.38 -2.24
C LEU A 45 -9.09 -7.52 -3.26
N VAL A 46 -8.05 -8.35 -3.14
CA VAL A 46 -7.86 -9.55 -3.99
C VAL A 46 -8.99 -10.55 -3.78
N ILE A 47 -9.39 -10.83 -2.53
CA ILE A 47 -10.48 -11.76 -2.22
C ILE A 47 -11.82 -11.24 -2.79
N CYS A 48 -12.14 -9.96 -2.61
CA CYS A 48 -13.34 -9.36 -3.18
C CYS A 48 -13.36 -9.44 -4.72
N PHE A 49 -12.22 -9.23 -5.37
CA PHE A 49 -12.09 -9.42 -6.81
C PHE A 49 -12.36 -10.88 -7.22
N MET A 50 -11.79 -11.84 -6.50
CA MET A 50 -11.99 -13.28 -6.79
C MET A 50 -13.44 -13.71 -6.60
N ILE A 51 -14.11 -13.21 -5.54
CA ILE A 51 -15.54 -13.47 -5.31
C ILE A 51 -16.37 -12.87 -6.44
N LEU A 52 -16.10 -11.62 -6.85
CA LEU A 52 -16.81 -10.99 -7.96
C LEU A 52 -16.63 -11.79 -9.25
N TRP A 53 -15.40 -12.24 -9.53
CA TRP A 53 -15.12 -13.04 -10.72
C TRP A 53 -15.85 -14.38 -10.73
N PHE A 54 -15.90 -15.04 -9.57
CA PHE A 54 -16.68 -16.26 -9.39
C PHE A 54 -18.18 -16.02 -9.60
N MET A 55 -18.74 -14.94 -9.03
CA MET A 55 -20.15 -14.57 -9.20
C MET A 55 -20.51 -14.27 -10.65
N GLU A 56 -19.57 -13.73 -11.43
CA GLU A 56 -19.72 -13.47 -12.87
C GLU A 56 -19.41 -14.71 -13.74
N ASN A 57 -19.44 -15.92 -13.16
CA ASN A 57 -19.17 -17.19 -13.86
C ASN A 57 -17.84 -17.19 -14.61
N TRP A 58 -16.78 -16.67 -13.98
CA TRP A 58 -15.44 -16.59 -14.56
C TRP A 58 -15.33 -15.74 -15.84
N LYS A 59 -16.35 -14.94 -16.18
CA LYS A 59 -16.32 -14.02 -17.33
C LYS A 59 -15.53 -12.77 -17.01
N PHE A 60 -14.27 -12.74 -17.44
CA PHE A 60 -13.31 -11.68 -17.13
C PHE A 60 -13.81 -10.27 -17.56
N GLY A 61 -14.37 -10.12 -18.76
CA GLY A 61 -14.83 -8.82 -19.25
C GLY A 61 -15.95 -8.20 -18.40
N VAL A 62 -16.93 -9.02 -17.98
CA VAL A 62 -18.04 -8.56 -17.11
C VAL A 62 -17.52 -8.25 -15.71
N THR A 63 -16.61 -9.08 -15.20
CA THR A 63 -15.94 -8.87 -13.91
C THR A 63 -15.20 -7.54 -13.86
N LEU A 64 -14.48 -7.17 -14.94
CA LEU A 64 -13.80 -5.88 -15.04
C LEU A 64 -14.77 -4.69 -15.02
N LEU A 65 -15.93 -4.80 -15.67
CA LEU A 65 -16.96 -3.78 -15.63
C LEU A 65 -17.52 -3.64 -14.20
N GLY A 66 -17.82 -4.75 -13.53
CA GLY A 66 -18.28 -4.76 -12.14
C GLY A 66 -17.24 -4.16 -11.18
N LEU A 67 -15.96 -4.51 -11.36
CA LEU A 67 -14.86 -3.94 -10.59
C LEU A 67 -14.79 -2.43 -10.80
N THR A 68 -14.87 -1.97 -12.05
CA THR A 68 -14.84 -0.54 -12.39
C THR A 68 -16.00 0.22 -11.75
N ALA A 69 -17.22 -0.32 -11.84
CA ALA A 69 -18.40 0.26 -11.19
C ALA A 69 -18.21 0.35 -9.67
N SER A 70 -17.71 -0.72 -9.05
CA SER A 70 -17.46 -0.76 -7.59
C SER A 70 -16.42 0.27 -7.15
N MET A 71 -15.36 0.51 -7.95
CA MET A 71 -14.35 1.54 -7.68
C MET A 71 -14.94 2.95 -7.72
N PHE A 72 -15.81 3.25 -8.69
CA PHE A 72 -16.48 4.55 -8.75
C PHE A 72 -17.41 4.77 -7.56
N LEU A 73 -18.20 3.76 -7.18
CA LEU A 73 -19.06 3.82 -6.00
C LEU A 73 -18.23 4.03 -4.72
N GLN A 74 -17.14 3.28 -4.56
CA GLN A 74 -16.24 3.42 -3.42
C GLN A 74 -15.61 4.82 -3.37
N ARG A 75 -15.19 5.39 -4.51
CA ARG A 75 -14.70 6.77 -4.59
C ARG A 75 -15.75 7.79 -4.17
N ALA A 76 -17.00 7.63 -4.60
CA ALA A 76 -18.08 8.52 -4.18
C ALA A 76 -18.30 8.48 -2.67
N ILE A 77 -18.30 7.29 -2.07
CA ILE A 77 -18.41 7.12 -0.61
C ILE A 77 -17.22 7.77 0.09
N PHE A 78 -15.98 7.59 -0.40
CA PHE A 78 -14.81 8.21 0.21
C PHE A 78 -14.81 9.73 0.10
N SER A 79 -15.22 10.29 -1.03
CA SER A 79 -15.39 11.75 -1.17
C SER A 79 -16.40 12.27 -0.14
N LEU A 80 -17.51 11.56 0.10
CA LEU A 80 -18.48 11.92 1.12
C LEU A 80 -17.89 11.82 2.54
N LEU A 81 -17.23 10.71 2.87
CA LEU A 81 -16.59 10.52 4.19
C LEU A 81 -15.52 11.57 4.47
N MET A 82 -14.68 11.87 3.48
CA MET A 82 -13.65 12.88 3.59
C MET A 82 -14.26 14.27 3.79
N PHE A 83 -15.31 14.60 3.05
CA PHE A 83 -16.01 15.88 3.18
C PHE A 83 -16.68 16.05 4.55
N LEU A 84 -17.35 15.02 5.06
CA LEU A 84 -18.11 15.09 6.31
C LEU A 84 -17.24 15.01 7.57
N PHE A 85 -16.16 14.21 7.54
CA PHE A 85 -15.42 13.84 8.75
C PHE A 85 -13.95 14.23 8.74
N LEU A 86 -13.32 14.51 7.59
CA LEU A 86 -11.89 14.81 7.49
C LEU A 86 -11.66 16.29 7.15
N THR A 87 -11.81 17.13 8.16
CA THR A 87 -11.42 18.54 8.16
C THR A 87 -9.89 18.72 8.31
N ARG A 88 -9.36 19.82 7.80
CA ARG A 88 -7.93 20.19 7.89
C ARG A 88 -7.60 20.87 9.23
N GLU A 89 -7.75 20.13 10.33
CA GLU A 89 -7.61 20.68 11.69
C GLU A 89 -6.17 20.70 12.21
N PHE A 90 -5.32 19.79 11.74
CA PHE A 90 -3.94 19.64 12.22
C PHE A 90 -2.93 19.69 11.07
N GLY A 91 -1.82 20.37 11.31
CA GLY A 91 -0.65 20.37 10.42
C GLY A 91 0.37 19.27 10.74
N HIS A 92 0.17 18.49 11.81
CA HIS A 92 1.12 17.47 12.28
C HIS A 92 0.49 16.07 12.32
N ASP A 93 1.32 15.04 12.13
CA ASP A 93 0.92 13.63 11.97
C ASP A 93 0.64 12.90 13.31
N GLY A 94 0.21 13.65 14.33
CA GLY A 94 0.11 13.14 15.71
C GLY A 94 -0.96 12.06 15.89
N ALA A 95 -2.14 12.28 15.30
CA ALA A 95 -3.27 11.35 15.37
C ALA A 95 -2.98 10.01 14.67
N ASN A 96 -2.34 10.05 13.49
CA ASN A 96 -1.90 8.86 12.77
C ASN A 96 -0.92 8.02 13.58
N VAL A 97 0.14 8.65 14.11
CA VAL A 97 1.14 7.95 14.93
C VAL A 97 0.48 7.37 16.19
N ALA A 98 -0.43 8.12 16.82
CA ALA A 98 -1.17 7.68 17.99
C ALA A 98 -2.07 6.47 17.70
N TRP A 99 -2.70 6.42 16.52
CA TRP A 99 -3.56 5.31 16.11
C TRP A 99 -2.82 3.97 16.14
N TRP A 100 -1.62 3.92 15.57
CA TRP A 100 -0.85 2.68 15.49
C TRP A 100 -0.06 2.34 16.75
N THR A 101 0.31 3.35 17.55
CA THR A 101 1.14 3.15 18.76
C THR A 101 0.35 3.14 20.06
N GLY A 102 -0.93 3.52 20.03
CA GLY A 102 -1.78 3.71 21.21
C GLY A 102 -1.45 4.94 22.05
N LYS A 103 -0.47 5.75 21.65
CA LYS A 103 0.10 6.85 22.44
C LYS A 103 -0.66 8.17 22.29
N TRP A 104 -1.97 8.16 22.50
CA TRP A 104 -2.85 9.32 22.29
C TRP A 104 -2.54 10.52 23.19
N VAL A 105 -2.20 10.28 24.45
CA VAL A 105 -1.91 11.35 25.42
C VAL A 105 -0.58 12.06 25.12
N SER A 106 0.45 11.29 24.72
CA SER A 106 1.77 11.85 24.42
C SER A 106 1.92 12.38 22.99
N ALA A 107 0.86 12.31 22.17
CA ALA A 107 0.88 12.76 20.77
C ALA A 107 0.65 14.27 20.59
N GLY A 108 0.57 15.04 21.69
CA GLY A 108 0.40 16.50 21.62
C GLY A 108 -1.00 16.96 21.20
N LEU A 109 -2.01 16.09 21.28
CA LEU A 109 -3.38 16.36 20.84
C LEU A 109 -4.23 17.10 21.90
N GLY A 110 -3.72 17.24 23.14
CA GLY A 110 -4.46 17.86 24.25
C GLY A 110 -5.80 17.15 24.53
N TRP A 111 -6.86 17.92 24.79
CA TRP A 111 -8.21 17.41 25.01
C TRP A 111 -8.83 16.69 23.81
N MET A 112 -8.31 16.97 22.60
CA MET A 112 -8.81 16.34 21.38
C MET A 112 -8.40 14.86 21.30
N ALA A 113 -7.50 14.38 22.15
CA ALA A 113 -7.17 12.95 22.25
C ALA A 113 -8.41 12.04 22.47
N VAL A 114 -9.53 12.57 22.97
CA VAL A 114 -10.78 11.83 23.16
C VAL A 114 -11.62 11.75 21.88
N THR A 115 -11.69 12.83 21.10
CA THR A 115 -12.54 12.91 19.90
C THR A 115 -11.81 12.44 18.63
N GLN A 116 -10.48 12.60 18.59
CA GLN A 116 -9.67 12.27 17.43
C GLN A 116 -9.66 10.78 17.03
N PRO A 117 -9.76 9.80 17.93
CA PRO A 117 -9.86 8.39 17.53
C PRO A 117 -11.03 8.11 16.56
N ALA A 118 -12.18 8.76 16.75
CA ALA A 118 -13.33 8.55 15.85
C ALA A 118 -13.08 9.10 14.44
N ARG A 119 -12.51 10.31 14.34
CA ARG A 119 -12.08 10.88 13.05
C ARG A 119 -11.02 10.01 12.39
N GLU A 120 -10.00 9.62 13.16
CA GLU A 120 -8.85 8.87 12.66
C GLU A 120 -9.28 7.48 12.18
N PHE A 121 -10.28 6.85 12.81
CA PHE A 121 -10.87 5.61 12.32
C PHE A 121 -11.43 5.76 10.89
N VAL A 122 -12.20 6.83 10.63
CA VAL A 122 -12.70 7.12 9.28
C VAL A 122 -11.53 7.37 8.31
N CYS A 123 -10.52 8.11 8.74
CA CYS A 123 -9.30 8.33 7.96
C CYS A 123 -8.60 7.02 7.60
N LYS A 124 -8.45 6.10 8.55
CA LYS A 124 -7.81 4.80 8.32
C LYS A 124 -8.61 3.87 7.41
N ILE A 125 -9.94 3.93 7.44
CA ILE A 125 -10.77 3.19 6.47
C ILE A 125 -10.45 3.66 5.04
N VAL A 126 -10.40 4.97 4.82
CA VAL A 126 -10.09 5.56 3.52
C VAL A 126 -8.66 5.24 3.12
N GLU A 127 -7.69 5.47 4.01
CA GLU A 127 -6.26 5.22 3.80
C GLU A 127 -5.97 3.76 3.42
N LEU A 128 -6.48 2.78 4.18
CA LEU A 128 -6.30 1.36 3.86
C LEU A 128 -6.84 1.01 2.48
N SER A 129 -7.98 1.59 2.12
CA SER A 129 -8.66 1.28 0.87
C SER A 129 -7.96 1.91 -0.33
N LEU A 130 -7.50 3.16 -0.21
CA LEU A 130 -6.68 3.82 -1.22
C LEU A 130 -5.32 3.13 -1.36
N PHE A 131 -4.69 2.78 -0.24
CA PHE A 131 -3.44 2.04 -0.23
C PHE A 131 -3.54 0.72 -1.00
N ALA A 132 -4.61 -0.06 -0.81
CA ALA A 132 -4.77 -1.32 -1.53
C ALA A 132 -4.90 -1.12 -3.05
N THR A 133 -5.63 -0.08 -3.48
CA THR A 133 -5.75 0.29 -4.90
C THR A 133 -4.41 0.75 -5.48
N ASP A 134 -3.73 1.66 -4.78
CA ASP A 134 -2.42 2.19 -5.21
C ASP A 134 -1.36 1.08 -5.22
N TYR A 135 -1.41 0.14 -4.29
CA TYR A 135 -0.54 -1.03 -4.27
C TYR A 135 -0.70 -1.83 -5.56
N ILE A 136 -1.92 -2.19 -5.96
CA ILE A 136 -2.17 -2.92 -7.21
C ILE A 136 -1.70 -2.08 -8.42
N ALA A 137 -2.11 -0.82 -8.50
CA ALA A 137 -1.78 0.07 -9.63
C ALA A 137 -0.27 0.25 -9.79
N ALA A 138 0.45 0.51 -8.69
CA ALA A 138 1.90 0.67 -8.69
C ALA A 138 2.62 -0.61 -9.17
N HIS A 139 2.15 -1.78 -8.73
CA HIS A 139 2.75 -3.05 -9.17
C HIS A 139 2.47 -3.32 -10.66
N LEU A 140 1.26 -3.04 -11.15
CA LEU A 140 0.95 -3.15 -12.58
C LEU A 140 1.83 -2.23 -13.43
N ILE A 141 1.99 -0.96 -13.02
CA ILE A 141 2.89 -0.01 -13.67
C ILE A 141 4.33 -0.52 -13.63
N TRP A 142 4.77 -1.04 -12.49
CA TRP A 142 6.13 -1.55 -12.33
C TRP A 142 6.39 -2.78 -13.20
N PHE A 143 5.43 -3.69 -13.34
CA PHE A 143 5.53 -4.84 -14.24
C PHE A 143 5.64 -4.42 -15.71
N MET A 144 4.91 -3.38 -16.12
CA MET A 144 5.00 -2.84 -17.48
C MET A 144 6.32 -2.10 -17.74
N LEU A 145 6.88 -1.45 -16.73
CA LEU A 145 8.19 -0.78 -16.81
C LEU A 145 9.37 -1.75 -16.75
N ALA A 146 9.20 -2.93 -16.14
CA ALA A 146 10.28 -3.88 -15.91
C ALA A 146 11.01 -4.31 -17.20
N PRO A 147 10.33 -4.61 -18.33
CA PRO A 147 11.02 -4.89 -19.60
C PRO A 147 11.93 -3.75 -20.06
N LEU A 148 11.49 -2.50 -19.92
CA LEU A 148 12.29 -1.33 -20.27
C LEU A 148 13.52 -1.20 -19.37
N ALA A 149 13.38 -1.54 -18.09
CA ALA A 149 14.47 -1.51 -17.12
C ALA A 149 15.59 -2.55 -17.40
N LEU A 150 15.30 -3.58 -18.20
CA LEU A 150 16.28 -4.59 -18.62
C LEU A 150 17.12 -4.15 -19.83
N ILE A 151 16.75 -3.06 -20.51
CA ILE A 151 17.52 -2.53 -21.64
C ILE A 151 18.87 -2.00 -21.12
N PRO A 152 20.00 -2.41 -21.72
CA PRO A 152 21.30 -1.94 -21.28
C PRO A 152 21.41 -0.42 -21.40
N PHE A 153 22.01 0.22 -20.39
CA PHE A 153 22.19 1.68 -20.30
C PHE A 153 20.91 2.52 -20.18
N ILE A 154 19.74 1.91 -19.95
CA ILE A 154 18.47 2.65 -19.82
C ILE A 154 18.50 3.67 -18.68
N ASP A 155 19.26 3.41 -17.62
CA ASP A 155 19.49 4.31 -16.49
C ASP A 155 20.13 5.64 -16.92
N LYS A 156 21.06 5.59 -17.88
CA LYS A 156 21.68 6.79 -18.48
C LYS A 156 20.67 7.55 -19.33
N TRP A 157 19.93 6.85 -20.20
CA TRP A 157 18.90 7.46 -21.03
C TRP A 157 17.82 8.14 -20.19
N HIS A 158 17.33 7.45 -19.16
CA HIS A 158 16.34 7.98 -18.23
C HIS A 158 16.85 9.25 -17.53
N SER A 159 18.07 9.24 -17.00
CA SER A 159 18.65 10.41 -16.34
C SER A 159 18.87 11.58 -17.32
N MET A 160 19.30 11.31 -18.56
CA MET A 160 19.47 12.33 -19.59
C MET A 160 18.14 13.00 -19.96
N MET A 161 17.07 12.22 -20.11
CA MET A 161 15.74 12.76 -20.40
C MET A 161 15.15 13.53 -19.22
N LEU A 162 15.24 12.98 -18.00
CA LEU A 162 14.66 13.58 -16.79
C LEU A 162 15.31 14.92 -16.43
N PHE A 163 16.63 15.03 -16.60
CA PHE A 163 17.39 16.23 -16.28
C PHE A 163 17.78 17.07 -17.50
N TRP A 164 17.26 16.73 -18.69
CA TRP A 164 17.57 17.43 -19.95
C TRP A 164 19.08 17.57 -20.23
N LEU A 165 19.86 16.54 -19.90
CA LEU A 165 21.32 16.56 -20.03
C LEU A 165 21.74 16.20 -21.46
N ARG A 166 22.77 16.90 -21.96
CA ARG A 166 23.45 16.51 -23.20
C ARG A 166 24.20 15.19 -22.98
N PRO A 167 24.32 14.31 -23.99
CA PRO A 167 25.07 13.05 -23.88
C PRO A 167 26.52 13.21 -23.43
N SER A 168 27.14 14.37 -23.70
CA SER A 168 28.50 14.70 -23.27
C SER A 168 28.62 15.17 -21.81
N LYS A 169 27.50 15.48 -21.13
CA LYS A 169 27.46 15.99 -19.75
C LYS A 169 26.63 15.07 -18.84
N GLN A 170 26.95 13.78 -18.84
CA GLN A 170 26.30 12.81 -17.95
C GLN A 170 26.75 12.99 -16.49
N ILE A 171 25.82 12.71 -15.56
CA ILE A 171 26.12 12.70 -14.12
C ILE A 171 27.06 11.53 -13.84
N ARG A 172 28.22 11.81 -13.22
CA ARG A 172 29.16 10.77 -12.83
C ARG A 172 28.57 9.92 -11.71
N PRO A 173 28.64 8.58 -11.78
CA PRO A 173 28.13 7.74 -10.71
C PRO A 173 28.93 8.00 -9.42
N PRO A 174 28.29 7.93 -8.23
CA PRO A 174 28.99 8.17 -6.98
C PRO A 174 30.04 7.08 -6.72
N ILE A 175 31.15 7.46 -6.08
CA ILE A 175 32.20 6.51 -5.69
C ILE A 175 31.78 5.83 -4.39
N PHE A 176 31.41 4.56 -4.47
CA PHE A 176 31.00 3.78 -3.30
C PHE A 176 32.18 3.02 -2.68
N SER A 177 32.22 3.01 -1.35
CA SER A 177 33.08 2.12 -0.56
C SER A 177 32.71 0.65 -0.76
N LEU A 178 33.63 -0.28 -0.44
CA LEU A 178 33.39 -1.73 -0.56
C LEU A 178 32.15 -2.18 0.24
N ARG A 179 31.96 -1.64 1.45
CA ARG A 179 30.79 -1.94 2.30
C ARG A 179 29.48 -1.49 1.65
N GLN A 180 29.44 -0.27 1.12
CA GLN A 180 28.26 0.26 0.43
C GLN A 180 27.94 -0.55 -0.85
N ARG A 181 28.96 -0.95 -1.62
CA ARG A 181 28.76 -1.80 -2.81
C ARG A 181 28.13 -3.15 -2.43
N ALA A 182 28.63 -3.79 -1.38
CA ALA A 182 28.07 -5.07 -0.89
C ALA A 182 26.62 -4.91 -0.42
N GLN A 183 26.31 -3.86 0.35
CA GLN A 183 24.95 -3.57 0.81
C GLN A 183 23.99 -3.34 -0.35
N ARG A 184 24.38 -2.54 -1.34
CA ARG A 184 23.56 -2.27 -2.53
C ARG A 184 23.34 -3.51 -3.39
N ARG A 185 24.37 -4.35 -3.55
CA ARG A 185 24.24 -5.64 -4.23
C ARG A 185 23.24 -6.54 -3.52
N ARG A 186 23.32 -6.65 -2.18
CA ARG A 186 22.37 -7.41 -1.38
C ARG A 186 20.95 -6.86 -1.52
N ALA A 187 20.77 -5.55 -1.44
CA ALA A 187 19.47 -4.91 -1.60
C ALA A 187 18.88 -5.19 -3.01
N SER A 188 19.69 -5.04 -4.05
CA SER A 188 19.28 -5.32 -5.44
C SER A 188 18.83 -6.78 -5.62
N ILE A 189 19.56 -7.74 -5.05
CA ILE A 189 19.17 -9.16 -5.11
C ILE A 189 17.87 -9.40 -4.32
N LEU A 190 17.78 -8.89 -3.10
CA LEU A 190 16.61 -9.07 -2.24
C LEU A 190 15.34 -8.48 -2.87
N TYR A 191 15.40 -7.23 -3.33
CA TYR A 191 14.27 -6.58 -3.98
C TYR A 191 13.96 -7.19 -5.36
N GLY A 192 14.96 -7.72 -6.06
CA GLY A 192 14.77 -8.50 -7.28
C GLY A 192 13.99 -9.79 -7.02
N ILE A 193 14.33 -10.55 -5.98
CA ILE A 193 13.59 -11.74 -5.56
C ILE A 193 12.15 -11.35 -5.16
N LEU A 194 12.00 -10.30 -4.35
CA LEU A 194 10.69 -9.81 -3.94
C LEU A 194 9.82 -9.43 -5.16
N PHE A 195 10.41 -8.74 -6.14
CA PHE A 195 9.72 -8.40 -7.39
C PHE A 195 9.23 -9.65 -8.12
N VAL A 196 10.09 -10.67 -8.29
CA VAL A 196 9.72 -11.92 -8.98
C VAL A 196 8.61 -12.65 -8.21
N VAL A 197 8.71 -12.75 -6.88
CA VAL A 197 7.67 -13.37 -6.04
C VAL A 197 6.34 -12.65 -6.19
N THR A 198 6.33 -11.31 -6.12
CA THR A 198 5.10 -10.53 -6.28
C THR A 198 4.55 -10.63 -7.71
N PHE A 199 5.41 -10.64 -8.74
CA PHE A 199 4.98 -10.83 -10.12
C PHE A 199 4.30 -12.19 -10.33
N VAL A 200 4.91 -13.27 -9.85
CA VAL A 200 4.34 -14.63 -9.91
C VAL A 200 3.02 -14.70 -9.14
N PHE A 201 2.93 -14.04 -7.98
CA PHE A 201 1.69 -13.97 -7.20
C PHE A 201 0.55 -13.28 -7.98
N PHE A 202 0.80 -12.13 -8.61
CA PHE A 202 -0.20 -11.45 -9.44
C PHE A 202 -0.59 -12.28 -10.67
N LEU A 203 0.37 -12.95 -11.29
CA LEU A 203 0.11 -13.84 -12.41
C LEU A 203 -0.77 -15.02 -11.97
N ALA A 204 -0.51 -15.61 -10.80
CA ALA A 204 -1.30 -16.69 -10.24
C ALA A 204 -2.76 -16.28 -9.94
N ILE A 205 -2.99 -15.04 -9.50
CA ILE A 205 -4.35 -14.50 -9.28
C ILE A 205 -5.15 -14.46 -10.58
N ILE A 206 -4.51 -14.20 -11.73
CA ILE A 206 -5.20 -14.13 -13.03
C ILE A 206 -5.31 -15.52 -13.66
N VAL A 207 -4.21 -16.26 -13.72
CA VAL A 207 -4.13 -17.55 -14.44
C VAL A 207 -4.85 -18.66 -13.69
N GLY A 208 -4.80 -18.67 -12.35
CA GLY A 208 -5.45 -19.71 -11.54
C GLY A 208 -6.95 -19.85 -11.81
N PRO A 209 -7.74 -18.78 -11.66
CA PRO A 209 -9.15 -18.72 -12.04
C PRO A 209 -9.46 -19.16 -13.47
N LEU A 210 -8.67 -18.72 -14.45
CA LEU A 210 -8.87 -19.07 -15.85
C LEU A 210 -8.67 -20.56 -16.11
N ALA A 211 -7.68 -21.17 -15.47
CA ALA A 211 -7.47 -22.61 -15.56
C ALA A 211 -8.63 -23.39 -14.94
N ILE A 212 -9.17 -22.94 -13.80
CA ILE A 212 -10.30 -23.58 -13.12
C ILE A 212 -11.59 -23.41 -13.91
N GLY A 213 -11.88 -22.20 -14.41
CA GLY A 213 -13.09 -21.92 -15.20
C GLY A 213 -13.12 -22.58 -16.58
N ASN A 214 -12.00 -23.10 -17.08
CA ASN A 214 -11.97 -23.94 -18.28
C ASN A 214 -12.25 -25.42 -17.97
N ILE A 215 -12.15 -25.82 -16.69
CA ILE A 215 -12.35 -27.21 -16.24
C ILE A 215 -13.78 -27.40 -15.69
N ILE A 216 -14.39 -26.35 -15.13
CA ILE A 216 -15.75 -26.32 -14.59
C ILE A 216 -16.71 -25.74 -15.63
#